data_AF-A0A9X0A5X2-F1
#
_entry.id   AF-A0A9X0A5X2-F1
#
_cell.length_a   1.000
_cell.length_b   1.000
_cell.length_c   1.000
_cell.angle_alpha   90.00
_cell.angle_beta   90.00
_cell.angle_gamma   90.00
#
_symmetry.space_group_name_H-M   'P 1'
#
loop_
_entity.id
_entity.type
_entity.pdbx_description
1 polymer ?
#
loop_
_entity_poly.entity_id
_entity_poly.type
_entity_poly.pdbx_seq_one_letter_code
_entity_poly.pdbx_strand_id
1 'polypeptide(L)'
;MKIVVILMPFLLLAHDEILTPEALVLPNFYPFGQSEGDLLLPPNDDRSSGTVPISIPFPFFDQNHNSLFVNTNGVISFLVEVSQYTPDAFPLGDNRRLVAPFWADVNTNVAGEVFYRETTDPNLLQQATNDVTATFVSHRKFRATWLLVVTWYEVAFFGARGNYTSMVRQVCGNIIIQ
;
A
#
# COMPACT_ATOMS: atom_id res chain seq x y z
N MET A 1 -8.90 11.80 16.86
CA MET A 1 -7.81 11.32 15.98
C MET A 1 -8.42 11.07 14.61
N LYS A 2 -7.86 11.60 13.52
CA LYS A 2 -8.39 11.40 12.16
C LYS A 2 -7.45 10.48 11.38
N ILE A 3 -8.01 9.49 10.71
CA ILE A 3 -7.27 8.52 9.90
C ILE A 3 -7.46 8.91 8.45
N VAL A 4 -6.37 9.03 7.69
CA VAL A 4 -6.44 9.24 6.25
C VAL A 4 -5.59 8.16 5.60
N VAL A 5 -6.27 7.23 4.93
CA VAL A 5 -5.60 6.27 4.06
C VAL A 5 -5.44 6.96 2.70
N ILE A 6 -4.21 7.31 2.32
CA ILE A 6 -3.95 7.75 0.95
C ILE A 6 -3.67 6.51 0.13
N LEU A 7 -4.71 6.01 -0.53
CA LEU A 7 -4.53 5.06 -1.62
C LEU A 7 -4.13 5.88 -2.85
N MET A 8 -2.90 5.70 -3.34
CA MET A 8 -2.50 6.20 -4.66
C MET A 8 -2.49 5.04 -5.64
N PRO A 9 -3.64 4.66 -6.23
CA PRO A 9 -3.64 3.67 -7.29
C PRO A 9 -3.12 4.33 -8.57
N PHE A 10 -1.92 3.98 -9.01
CA PHE A 10 -1.60 4.01 -10.43
C PHE A 10 -1.88 2.62 -10.99
N LEU A 11 -3.12 2.39 -11.40
CA LEU A 11 -3.46 1.23 -12.20
C LEU A 11 -3.14 1.56 -13.66
N LEU A 12 -1.91 1.28 -14.11
CA LEU A 12 -1.59 1.33 -15.54
C LEU A 12 -2.00 -0.01 -16.17
N LEU A 13 -3.30 -0.17 -16.47
CA LEU A 13 -3.73 -1.25 -17.37
C LEU A 13 -3.24 -0.91 -18.77
N ALA A 14 -2.34 -1.73 -19.30
CA ALA A 14 -1.97 -1.67 -20.70
C ALA A 14 -3.19 -2.07 -21.55
N HIS A 15 -3.72 -1.14 -22.33
CA HIS A 15 -4.19 -1.40 -23.69
C HIS A 15 -4.14 -0.07 -24.46
N ASP A 16 -3.60 -0.15 -25.67
CA ASP A 16 -3.39 0.97 -26.59
C ASP A 16 -4.62 1.86 -26.72
N GLU A 17 -4.57 3.09 -26.22
CA GLU A 17 -5.13 4.27 -26.88
C GLU A 17 -4.68 5.55 -26.17
N ILE A 18 -4.32 6.54 -26.98
CA ILE A 18 -3.80 7.85 -26.56
C ILE A 18 -4.94 8.64 -25.92
N LEU A 19 -4.89 8.80 -24.61
CA LEU A 19 -5.60 9.87 -23.90
C LEU A 19 -4.56 10.79 -23.26
N THR A 20 -4.26 11.91 -23.93
CA THR A 20 -3.70 13.06 -23.23
C THR A 20 -4.85 13.77 -22.53
N PRO A 21 -4.85 13.80 -21.20
CA PRO A 21 -5.12 15.05 -20.50
C PRO A 21 -4.00 15.29 -19.50
N GLU A 22 -3.75 16.55 -19.16
CA GLU A 22 -2.84 16.98 -18.09
C GLU A 22 -2.80 15.96 -16.96
N ALA A 23 -1.79 15.09 -17.00
CA ALA A 23 -1.55 14.15 -15.94
C ALA A 23 -1.22 15.04 -14.75
N LEU A 24 -2.17 15.11 -13.81
CA LEU A 24 -1.90 15.54 -12.45
C LEU A 24 -0.56 14.91 -12.10
N VAL A 25 0.50 15.72 -12.04
CA VAL A 25 1.85 15.25 -11.73
C VAL A 25 1.73 14.79 -10.29
N LEU A 26 1.35 13.54 -10.12
CA LEU A 26 1.32 12.89 -8.83
C LEU A 26 2.73 13.05 -8.27
N PRO A 27 2.86 13.45 -6.99
CA PRO A 27 4.18 13.57 -6.39
C PRO A 27 4.87 12.23 -6.56
N ASN A 28 6.17 12.27 -6.87
CA ASN A 28 7.04 11.10 -6.84
C ASN A 28 6.65 10.22 -5.64
N PHE A 29 6.49 8.91 -5.87
CA PHE A 29 6.25 7.96 -4.79
C PHE A 29 7.20 8.22 -3.61
N TYR A 30 6.74 7.92 -2.40
CA TYR A 30 7.65 7.90 -1.25
C TYR A 30 8.85 7.02 -1.59
N PRO A 31 10.10 7.45 -1.30
CA PRO A 31 11.27 6.63 -1.52
C PRO A 31 11.08 5.26 -0.86
N PHE A 32 11.36 4.21 -1.64
CA PHE A 32 11.17 2.81 -1.27
C PHE A 32 12.37 1.96 -1.69
N GLY A 33 12.41 0.73 -1.16
CA GLY A 33 13.45 -0.25 -1.41
C GLY A 33 14.45 -0.35 -0.26
N GLN A 34 15.31 -1.38 -0.31
CA GLN A 34 16.24 -1.67 0.78
C GLN A 34 17.24 -0.53 1.05
N SER A 35 17.58 0.28 0.03
CA SER A 35 18.43 1.47 0.20
C SER A 35 17.78 2.56 1.06
N GLU A 36 16.46 2.60 1.12
CA GLU A 36 15.66 3.51 1.95
C GLU A 36 15.35 2.91 3.34
N GLY A 37 15.87 1.71 3.62
CA GLY A 37 15.66 0.99 4.88
C GLY A 37 14.40 0.12 4.90
N ASP A 38 13.77 -0.13 3.76
CA ASP A 38 12.59 -0.99 3.68
C ASP A 38 12.93 -2.46 3.94
N LEU A 39 12.02 -3.16 4.62
CA LEU A 39 12.03 -4.60 4.70
C LEU A 39 11.47 -5.18 3.39
N LEU A 40 12.11 -6.25 2.90
CA LEU A 40 11.63 -7.03 1.78
C LEU A 40 10.78 -8.19 2.29
N LEU A 41 9.56 -8.33 1.77
CA LEU A 41 8.75 -9.54 1.96
C LEU A 41 9.35 -10.65 1.08
N PRO A 42 9.75 -11.81 1.65
CA PRO A 42 10.32 -12.89 0.86
C PRO A 42 9.36 -13.34 -0.26
N PRO A 43 9.88 -13.70 -1.45
CA PRO A 43 9.07 -14.18 -2.57
C PRO A 43 8.09 -15.28 -2.17
N ASN A 44 6.82 -15.11 -2.52
CA ASN A 44 5.73 -16.05 -2.22
C ASN A 44 4.48 -15.78 -3.10
N ASP A 45 3.43 -16.58 -2.90
CA ASP A 45 2.18 -16.54 -3.69
C ASP A 45 1.02 -15.90 -2.90
N ASP A 46 0.73 -16.38 -1.68
CA ASP A 46 -0.44 -15.95 -0.90
C ASP A 46 -0.12 -15.65 0.57
N ARG A 47 1.13 -15.27 0.87
CA ARG A 47 1.63 -15.12 2.23
C ARG A 47 1.86 -13.67 2.60
N SER A 48 1.93 -13.46 3.91
CA SER A 48 2.16 -12.16 4.51
C SER A 48 3.51 -12.09 5.21
N SER A 49 3.91 -10.90 5.65
CA SER A 49 5.15 -10.59 6.38
C SER A 49 5.32 -11.26 7.74
N GLY A 50 4.34 -12.03 8.22
CA GLY A 50 4.15 -12.21 9.66
C GLY A 50 3.72 -10.90 10.34
N THR A 51 3.60 -10.94 11.66
CA THR A 51 3.23 -9.76 12.46
C THR A 51 4.32 -8.69 12.40
N VAL A 52 4.00 -7.52 11.86
CA VAL A 52 4.86 -6.34 11.85
C VAL A 52 4.44 -5.42 13.00
N PRO A 53 5.23 -5.29 14.08
CA PRO A 53 4.95 -4.32 15.12
C PRO A 53 5.09 -2.89 14.57
N ILE A 54 4.27 -1.96 15.07
CA ILE A 54 4.36 -0.54 14.71
C ILE A 54 4.58 0.32 15.96
N SER A 55 5.42 1.35 15.83
CA SER A 55 5.88 2.21 16.93
C SER A 55 4.80 3.15 17.47
N ILE A 56 3.84 3.55 16.62
CA ILE A 56 2.69 4.37 17.00
C ILE A 56 1.42 3.56 16.73
N PRO A 57 0.54 3.33 17.73
CA PRO A 57 -0.68 2.59 17.53
C PRO A 57 -1.57 3.22 16.45
N PHE A 58 -1.94 2.44 15.44
CA PHE A 58 -2.79 2.88 14.34
C PHE A 58 -4.27 2.77 14.74
N PRO A 59 -5.00 3.88 14.92
CA PRO A 59 -6.45 3.82 15.12
C PRO A 59 -7.13 3.35 13.84
N PHE A 60 -7.97 2.31 13.90
CA PHE A 60 -8.75 1.84 12.76
C PHE A 60 -9.94 1.00 13.22
N PHE A 61 -11.14 1.30 12.71
CA PHE A 61 -12.39 0.68 13.15
C PHE A 61 -12.57 0.74 14.68
N ASP A 62 -12.44 1.94 15.24
CA ASP A 62 -12.60 2.26 16.67
C ASP A 62 -11.70 1.45 17.62
N GLN A 63 -10.60 0.89 17.12
CA GLN A 63 -9.58 0.22 17.92
C GLN A 63 -8.18 0.69 17.54
N ASN A 64 -7.28 0.70 18.51
CA ASN A 64 -5.86 0.94 18.26
C ASN A 64 -5.18 -0.39 17.97
N HIS A 65 -4.44 -0.44 16.86
CA HIS A 65 -3.65 -1.59 16.46
C HIS A 65 -2.17 -1.30 16.70
N ASN A 66 -1.47 -2.23 17.34
CA ASN A 66 -0.02 -2.10 17.60
C ASN A 66 0.82 -2.90 16.60
N SER A 67 0.18 -3.55 15.65
CA SER A 67 0.81 -4.31 14.60
C SER A 67 -0.09 -4.43 13.37
N LEU A 68 0.49 -4.85 12.26
CA LEU A 68 -0.18 -5.12 10.99
C LEU A 68 0.52 -6.26 10.25
N PHE A 69 -0.06 -6.67 9.12
CA PHE A 69 0.51 -7.64 8.20
C PHE A 69 0.51 -7.04 6.79
N VAL A 70 1.62 -7.21 6.07
CA VAL A 70 1.74 -6.84 4.65
C VAL A 70 1.63 -8.10 3.82
N ASN A 71 0.71 -8.12 2.86
CA ASN A 71 0.43 -9.28 2.02
C ASN A 71 0.85 -9.05 0.56
N THR A 72 1.28 -10.11 -0.14
CA THR A 72 1.66 -10.04 -1.56
C THR A 72 0.54 -9.56 -2.47
N ASN A 73 -0.70 -9.90 -2.15
CA ASN A 73 -1.87 -9.62 -2.97
C ASN A 73 -2.37 -8.17 -2.88
N GLY A 74 -1.57 -7.23 -2.36
CA GLY A 74 -1.92 -5.81 -2.30
C GLY A 74 -2.64 -5.39 -1.01
N VAL A 75 -2.71 -6.26 -0.01
CA VAL A 75 -3.52 -6.03 1.20
C VAL A 75 -2.64 -5.77 2.41
N ILE A 76 -3.06 -4.80 3.24
CA ILE A 76 -2.55 -4.60 4.59
C ILE A 76 -3.67 -4.93 5.57
N SER A 77 -3.44 -5.86 6.49
CA SER A 77 -4.43 -6.28 7.48
C SER A 77 -3.98 -5.96 8.90
N PHE A 78 -4.94 -5.75 9.81
CA PHE A 78 -4.65 -5.34 11.18
C PHE A 78 -4.97 -6.40 12.25
N LEU A 79 -5.65 -7.49 11.88
CA LEU A 79 -6.07 -8.52 12.84
C LEU A 79 -5.35 -9.85 12.62
N VAL A 80 -5.37 -10.34 11.38
CA VAL A 80 -4.83 -11.65 11.00
C VAL A 80 -4.25 -11.57 9.60
N GLU A 81 -3.35 -12.49 9.27
CA GLU A 81 -2.88 -12.69 7.89
C GLU A 81 -4.07 -13.00 6.96
N VAL A 82 -3.94 -12.56 5.71
CA VAL A 82 -4.92 -12.80 4.65
C VAL A 82 -4.28 -13.68 3.60
N SER A 83 -4.84 -14.85 3.32
CA SER A 83 -4.40 -15.74 2.22
C SER A 83 -5.39 -15.76 1.05
N GLN A 84 -6.35 -14.85 1.06
CA GLN A 84 -7.36 -14.73 0.01
C GLN A 84 -6.79 -13.92 -1.15
N TYR A 85 -6.74 -14.53 -2.33
CA TYR A 85 -6.28 -13.92 -3.58
C TYR A 85 -7.41 -13.32 -4.43
N THR A 86 -8.63 -13.86 -4.33
CA THR A 86 -9.79 -13.32 -5.05
C THR A 86 -10.40 -12.16 -4.24
N PRO A 87 -10.43 -10.92 -4.77
CA PRO A 87 -10.96 -9.78 -4.03
C PRO A 87 -12.46 -9.88 -3.79
N ASP A 88 -12.88 -9.54 -2.57
CA ASP A 88 -14.29 -9.26 -2.27
C ASP A 88 -14.54 -7.75 -2.24
N ALA A 89 -15.76 -7.35 -2.61
CA ALA A 89 -16.17 -5.96 -2.54
C ALA A 89 -16.29 -5.49 -1.08
N PHE A 90 -15.82 -4.27 -0.80
CA PHE A 90 -16.03 -3.62 0.49
C PHE A 90 -17.50 -3.15 0.66
N PRO A 91 -18.04 -3.10 1.90
CA PRO A 91 -17.41 -3.49 3.16
C PRO A 91 -17.34 -5.01 3.33
N LEU A 92 -16.20 -5.48 3.86
CA LEU A 92 -15.98 -6.90 4.11
C LEU A 92 -16.66 -7.34 5.41
N GLY A 93 -17.19 -8.56 5.43
CA GLY A 93 -17.76 -9.20 6.63
C GLY A 93 -16.70 -9.59 7.67
N ASP A 94 -17.16 -10.31 8.71
CA ASP A 94 -16.30 -10.98 9.71
C ASP A 94 -15.29 -10.09 10.45
N ASN A 95 -15.63 -8.81 10.64
CA ASN A 95 -14.77 -7.84 11.33
C ASN A 95 -13.37 -7.73 10.69
N ARG A 96 -13.26 -7.96 9.38
CA ARG A 96 -12.00 -7.77 8.65
C ARG A 96 -11.62 -6.28 8.63
N ARG A 97 -10.37 -6.01 8.98
CA ARG A 97 -9.81 -4.66 9.02
C ARG A 97 -8.65 -4.61 8.04
N LEU A 98 -8.99 -4.27 6.80
CA LEU A 98 -8.07 -4.27 5.67
C LEU A 98 -7.95 -2.88 5.07
N VAL A 99 -6.74 -2.54 4.66
CA VAL A 99 -6.46 -1.47 3.70
C VAL A 99 -5.94 -2.14 2.44
N ALA A 100 -6.62 -1.93 1.31
CA ALA A 100 -6.30 -2.56 0.04
C ALA A 100 -6.11 -1.50 -1.06
N PRO A 101 -4.90 -0.93 -1.20
CA PRO A 101 -4.54 -0.05 -2.33
C PRO A 101 -4.77 -0.71 -3.68
N PHE A 102 -4.56 -2.02 -3.75
CA PHE A 102 -5.10 -2.90 -4.76
C PHE A 102 -5.36 -4.27 -4.12
N TRP A 103 -6.11 -5.14 -4.77
CA TRP A 103 -6.21 -6.54 -4.34
C TRP A 103 -6.23 -7.40 -5.59
N ALA A 104 -5.23 -8.27 -5.75
CA ALA A 104 -5.11 -9.17 -6.90
C ALA A 104 -4.33 -10.42 -6.53
N ASP A 105 -4.53 -11.49 -7.29
CA ASP A 105 -3.79 -12.74 -7.17
C ASP A 105 -2.35 -12.55 -7.68
N VAL A 106 -1.41 -12.33 -6.77
CA VAL A 106 -0.02 -11.92 -7.05
C VAL A 106 0.96 -13.02 -6.67
N ASN A 107 1.83 -13.41 -7.60
CA ASN A 107 2.90 -14.36 -7.33
C ASN A 107 4.29 -13.73 -7.46
N THR A 108 4.89 -13.36 -6.34
CA THR A 108 6.24 -12.77 -6.32
C THR A 108 7.36 -13.80 -6.48
N ASN A 109 7.06 -15.11 -6.51
CA ASN A 109 8.04 -16.10 -6.99
C ASN A 109 8.29 -15.98 -8.50
N VAL A 110 7.34 -15.39 -9.24
CA VAL A 110 7.47 -15.18 -10.69
C VAL A 110 8.22 -13.88 -10.97
N ALA A 111 7.72 -12.76 -10.44
CA ALA A 111 8.38 -11.46 -10.58
C ALA A 111 7.86 -10.44 -9.56
N GLY A 112 8.68 -9.40 -9.37
CA GLY A 112 8.39 -8.24 -8.54
C GLY A 112 8.65 -8.47 -7.06
N GLU A 113 8.55 -7.37 -6.33
CA GLU A 113 8.99 -7.28 -4.94
C GLU A 113 7.97 -6.51 -4.12
N VAL A 114 7.89 -6.82 -2.82
CA VAL A 114 7.06 -6.08 -1.88
C VAL A 114 7.94 -5.54 -0.76
N PHE A 115 7.99 -4.22 -0.68
CA PHE A 115 8.77 -3.47 0.28
C PHE A 115 7.86 -2.80 1.30
N TYR A 116 8.29 -2.73 2.56
CA TYR A 116 7.54 -2.02 3.59
C TYR A 116 8.44 -1.44 4.68
N ARG A 117 8.06 -0.27 5.20
CA ARG A 117 8.61 0.31 6.43
C ARG A 117 7.62 1.24 7.11
N GLU A 118 7.74 1.33 8.43
CA GLU A 118 7.23 2.49 9.16
C GLU A 118 8.28 3.61 9.18
N THR A 119 7.84 4.86 9.34
CA THR A 119 8.74 6.00 9.46
C THR A 119 8.12 7.16 10.22
N THR A 120 8.97 7.88 10.92
CA THR A 120 8.69 9.18 11.53
C THR A 120 9.66 10.26 11.00
N ASP A 121 10.24 10.05 9.81
CA ASP A 121 11.14 11.02 9.19
C ASP A 121 10.41 12.36 8.96
N PRO A 122 10.92 13.50 9.46
CA PRO A 122 10.22 14.78 9.37
C PRO A 122 9.93 15.25 7.95
N ASN A 123 10.81 14.94 6.98
CA ASN A 123 10.60 15.35 5.59
C ASN A 123 9.48 14.53 4.95
N LEU A 124 9.47 13.21 5.17
CA LEU A 124 8.41 12.33 4.68
C LEU A 124 7.06 12.62 5.37
N LEU A 125 7.05 12.92 6.67
CA LEU A 125 5.83 13.34 7.37
C LEU A 125 5.31 14.69 6.88
N GLN A 126 6.20 15.63 6.55
CA GLN A 126 5.79 16.90 5.96
C GLN A 126 5.23 16.71 4.54
N GLN A 127 5.84 15.83 3.74
CA GLN A 127 5.31 15.43 2.43
C GLN A 127 3.91 14.80 2.58
N ALA A 128 3.74 13.83 3.48
CA ALA A 128 2.44 13.21 3.78
C ALA A 128 1.39 14.21 4.25
N THR A 129 1.80 15.17 5.08
CA THR A 129 0.94 16.27 5.49
C THR A 129 0.49 17.10 4.30
N ASN A 130 1.41 17.45 3.39
CA ASN A 130 1.10 18.22 2.19
C ASN A 130 0.18 17.43 1.26
N ASP A 131 0.43 16.14 1.05
CA ASP A 131 -0.39 15.27 0.19
C ASP A 131 -1.83 15.16 0.70
N VAL A 132 -2.03 14.89 2.00
CA VAL A 132 -3.37 14.85 2.60
C VAL A 132 -4.04 16.22 2.53
N THR A 133 -3.33 17.27 2.96
CA THR A 133 -3.91 18.60 3.06
C THR A 133 -4.15 19.23 1.69
N ALA A 134 -3.49 18.82 0.62
CA ALA A 134 -3.79 19.23 -0.75
C ALA A 134 -5.02 18.49 -1.28
N THR A 135 -5.06 17.17 -1.13
CA THR A 135 -6.08 16.28 -1.69
C THR A 135 -7.44 16.41 -0.99
N PHE A 136 -7.46 16.46 0.35
CA PHE A 136 -8.68 16.41 1.13
C PHE A 136 -8.98 17.77 1.78
N VAL A 137 -9.89 18.53 1.16
CA VAL A 137 -10.27 19.89 1.61
C VAL A 137 -10.81 19.91 3.05
N SER A 138 -11.45 18.84 3.51
CA SER A 138 -11.93 18.71 4.90
C SER A 138 -10.82 18.45 5.93
N HIS A 139 -9.59 18.19 5.48
CA HIS A 139 -8.45 17.80 6.29
C HIS A 139 -7.32 18.83 6.28
N ARG A 140 -7.57 20.12 5.99
CA ARG A 140 -6.53 21.18 5.99
C ARG A 140 -5.73 21.34 7.30
N LYS A 141 -6.25 20.82 8.43
CA LYS A 141 -5.57 20.82 9.74
C LYS A 141 -4.84 19.51 10.06
N PHE A 142 -4.82 18.57 9.12
CA PHE A 142 -4.11 17.30 9.26
C PHE A 142 -2.61 17.54 9.41
N ARG A 143 -1.95 16.71 10.22
CA ARG A 143 -0.50 16.67 10.37
C ARG A 143 -0.11 15.21 10.57
N ALA A 144 0.70 14.67 9.67
CA ALA A 144 1.20 13.32 9.82
C ALA A 144 2.17 13.25 10.99
N THR A 145 1.99 12.26 11.87
CA THR A 145 2.93 11.94 12.97
C THR A 145 3.62 10.60 12.77
N TRP A 146 3.06 9.76 11.89
CA TRP A 146 3.59 8.46 11.52
C TRP A 146 3.09 8.07 10.13
N LEU A 147 3.94 7.35 9.39
CA LEU A 147 3.70 6.88 8.04
C LEU A 147 4.16 5.44 7.90
N LEU A 148 3.34 4.60 7.28
CA LEU A 148 3.74 3.32 6.70
C LEU A 148 3.81 3.48 5.18
N VAL A 149 4.98 3.17 4.64
CA VAL A 149 5.21 3.05 3.20
C VAL A 149 5.19 1.57 2.87
N VAL A 150 4.29 1.16 1.97
CA VAL A 150 4.26 -0.19 1.40
C VAL A 150 4.23 -0.08 -0.11
N THR A 151 5.15 -0.78 -0.78
CA THR A 151 5.28 -0.73 -2.24
C THR A 151 5.28 -2.14 -2.80
N TRP A 152 4.33 -2.42 -3.69
CA TRP A 152 4.35 -3.58 -4.57
C TRP A 152 4.91 -3.14 -5.91
N TYR A 153 6.14 -3.54 -6.20
CA TYR A 153 6.92 -3.09 -7.33
C TYR A 153 7.02 -4.21 -8.38
N GLU A 154 6.53 -3.94 -9.60
CA GLU A 154 6.55 -4.85 -10.76
C GLU A 154 6.05 -6.29 -10.47
N VAL A 155 5.05 -6.43 -9.59
CA VAL A 155 4.55 -7.73 -9.15
C VAL A 155 3.75 -8.44 -10.24
N ALA A 156 4.01 -9.73 -10.44
CA ALA A 156 3.32 -10.53 -11.45
C ALA A 156 1.98 -11.09 -10.94
N PHE A 157 0.98 -11.12 -11.82
CA PHE A 157 -0.26 -11.87 -11.57
C PHE A 157 0.00 -13.38 -11.55
N PHE A 158 -0.75 -14.13 -10.75
CA PHE A 158 -0.66 -15.59 -10.69
C PHE A 158 -0.91 -16.23 -12.07
N GLY A 159 0.01 -17.10 -12.50
CA GLY A 159 -0.06 -17.74 -13.81
C GLY A 159 0.42 -16.87 -14.98
N ALA A 160 0.99 -15.68 -14.72
CA ALA A 160 1.72 -14.90 -15.72
C ALA A 160 2.82 -15.77 -16.39
N ARG A 161 2.92 -15.66 -17.73
CA ARG A 161 3.92 -16.36 -18.55
C ARG A 161 4.56 -15.39 -19.53
N GLY A 162 5.86 -15.55 -19.77
CA GLY A 162 6.60 -14.75 -20.75
C GLY A 162 7.03 -13.37 -20.24
N ASN A 163 7.47 -12.52 -21.17
CA ASN A 163 8.09 -11.24 -20.88
C ASN A 163 7.02 -10.14 -20.63
N TYR A 164 6.66 -9.92 -19.36
CA TYR A 164 6.11 -8.66 -18.81
C TYR A 164 4.67 -8.25 -19.16
N THR A 165 3.89 -9.01 -19.91
CA THR A 165 2.51 -8.62 -20.32
C THR A 165 1.42 -8.82 -19.25
N SER A 166 1.76 -9.35 -18.07
CA SER A 166 0.80 -9.62 -16.98
C SER A 166 1.29 -9.13 -15.61
N MET A 167 2.08 -8.04 -15.60
CA MET A 167 2.62 -7.46 -14.37
C MET A 167 1.86 -6.20 -13.96
N VAL A 168 1.63 -6.06 -12.65
CA VAL A 168 1.27 -4.79 -12.03
C VAL A 168 2.56 -3.99 -11.89
N ARG A 169 2.74 -2.98 -12.76
CA ARG A 169 4.00 -2.23 -12.86
C ARG A 169 4.45 -1.62 -11.54
N GLN A 170 3.57 -0.95 -10.82
CA GLN A 170 3.86 -0.45 -9.47
C GLN A 170 2.58 0.01 -8.80
N VAL A 171 2.35 -0.41 -7.55
CA VAL A 171 1.33 0.17 -6.68
C VAL A 171 1.93 0.45 -5.32
N CYS A 172 1.76 1.68 -4.81
CA CYS A 172 2.13 2.03 -3.45
C CYS A 172 0.87 2.17 -2.59
N GLY A 173 0.86 1.47 -1.45
CA GLY A 173 -0.06 1.68 -0.36
C GLY A 173 0.57 2.56 0.70
N ASN A 174 0.08 3.79 0.87
CA ASN A 174 0.52 4.65 1.95
C ASN A 174 -0.56 4.69 3.03
N ILE A 175 -0.21 4.29 4.26
CA ILE A 175 -1.08 4.42 5.42
C ILE A 175 -0.50 5.50 6.33
N ILE A 176 -1.28 6.55 6.64
CA ILE A 176 -0.80 7.71 7.39
C ILE A 176 -1.75 8.01 8.56
N ILE A 177 -1.20 8.38 9.72
CA ILE A 177 -1.98 8.85 10.88
C ILE A 177 -1.58 10.23 11.38
N GLN A 178 -2.56 10.88 11.99
CA GLN A 178 -2.47 12.15 12.70
C GLN A 178 -2.14 11.95 14.18
#